data_AF-A0A229SCT6-F1
#
_entry.id   AF-A0A229SCT6-F1
#
_cell.length_a   1.000
_cell.length_b   1.000
_cell.length_c   1.000
_cell.angle_alpha   90.00
_cell.angle_beta   90.00
_cell.angle_gamma   90.00
#
_symmetry.space_group_name_H-M   'P 1'
#
loop_
_entity.id
_entity.type
_entity.pdbx_description
1 polymer ?
#
loop_
_entity_poly.entity_id
_entity_poly.type
_entity_poly.pdbx_seq_one_letter_code
_entity_poly.pdbx_strand_id
1 'polypeptide(L)'
;MTAASALDKLPAARRANLLRRYAVKWGFSPDQVEQVVQASGDQPCPLDDRALPDVSAILADDGRYHLATNGKPACAGTKVRRSQRSYRHTMTCHWWLQDGVRRFGNSMPMDAERFEIHTAWVVELGTERIPAGSVAPHLRCPLPVSLMWPRYLGGDTPISRIRGQLIAVFGEACAICGRAAQYVDHDHDSGLVRGMLCEYCNVSVEWCPHLTGCAFGDYLASPPAHSLAIRYPNRGRRRLAPLPSPAQRMARRAEIEEAAKRARQPL
;
A
#
# COMPACT_ATOMS: atom_id res chain seq x y z
N MET A 1 -37.53 25.48 8.44
CA MET A 1 -36.32 24.80 8.93
C MET A 1 -35.71 24.07 7.75
N THR A 2 -34.56 24.51 7.25
CA THR A 2 -33.82 23.80 6.20
C THR A 2 -33.31 22.48 6.76
N ALA A 3 -33.58 21.36 6.10
CA ALA A 3 -33.06 20.06 6.52
C ALA A 3 -31.52 20.12 6.56
N ALA A 4 -30.92 19.57 7.62
CA ALA A 4 -29.46 19.48 7.72
C ALA A 4 -28.91 18.66 6.54
N SER A 5 -27.85 19.16 5.90
CA SER A 5 -27.20 18.46 4.78
C SER A 5 -26.66 17.11 5.23
N ALA A 6 -26.63 16.14 4.33
CA ALA A 6 -26.05 14.82 4.53
C ALA A 6 -24.55 14.94 4.90
N LEU A 7 -23.80 15.84 4.27
CA LEU A 7 -22.42 16.12 4.64
C LEU A 7 -22.26 16.59 6.08
N ASP A 8 -23.22 17.34 6.63
CA ASP A 8 -23.17 17.82 8.02
C ASP A 8 -23.39 16.68 9.04
N LYS A 9 -23.88 15.52 8.59
CA LYS A 9 -24.00 14.31 9.42
C LYS A 9 -22.69 13.52 9.50
N LEU A 10 -21.67 13.86 8.72
CA LEU A 10 -20.36 13.23 8.78
C LEU A 10 -19.47 13.91 9.83
N PRO A 11 -18.57 13.16 10.49
CA PRO A 11 -17.50 13.77 11.28
C PRO A 11 -16.73 14.81 10.44
N ALA A 12 -16.37 15.95 11.05
CA ALA A 12 -15.81 17.09 10.35
C ALA A 12 -14.57 16.74 9.49
N ALA A 13 -13.68 15.89 10.01
CA ALA A 13 -12.51 15.40 9.28
C ALA A 13 -12.90 14.57 8.04
N ARG A 14 -13.92 13.71 8.18
CA ARG A 14 -14.44 12.88 7.08
C ARG A 14 -15.11 13.73 6.00
N ARG A 15 -15.92 14.72 6.40
CA ARG A 15 -16.52 15.71 5.49
C ARG A 15 -15.44 16.47 4.71
N ALA A 16 -14.44 17.02 5.40
CA ALA A 16 -13.34 17.76 4.77
C ALA A 16 -12.54 16.88 3.79
N ASN A 17 -12.32 15.61 4.15
CA ASN A 17 -11.60 14.66 3.30
C ASN A 17 -12.35 14.37 2.00
N LEU A 18 -13.64 14.04 2.08
CA LEU A 18 -14.48 13.77 0.92
C LEU A 18 -14.55 14.98 -0.02
N LEU A 19 -14.83 16.18 0.51
CA LEU A 19 -14.85 17.41 -0.28
C LEU A 19 -13.53 17.64 -1.02
N ARG A 20 -12.40 17.54 -0.31
CA ARG A 20 -11.06 17.70 -0.90
C ARG A 20 -10.79 16.67 -1.99
N ARG A 21 -11.07 15.39 -1.72
CA ARG A 21 -10.76 14.29 -2.64
C ARG A 21 -11.61 14.33 -3.90
N TYR A 22 -12.91 14.57 -3.76
CA TYR A 22 -13.81 14.63 -4.90
C TYR A 22 -13.56 15.88 -5.76
N ALA A 23 -13.26 17.01 -5.14
CA ALA A 23 -12.83 18.21 -5.86
C ALA A 23 -11.52 17.97 -6.65
N VAL A 24 -10.50 17.35 -6.03
CA VAL A 24 -9.22 17.11 -6.71
C VAL A 24 -9.32 16.06 -7.81
N LYS A 25 -10.06 14.96 -7.57
CA LYS A 25 -10.09 13.83 -8.51
C LYS A 25 -11.08 14.04 -9.66
N TRP A 26 -12.22 14.68 -9.39
CA TRP A 26 -13.31 14.79 -10.36
C TRP A 26 -13.82 16.22 -10.58
N GLY A 27 -13.26 17.22 -9.88
CA GLY A 27 -13.70 18.61 -10.02
C GLY A 27 -15.08 18.89 -9.43
N PHE A 28 -15.57 18.05 -8.51
CA PHE A 28 -16.92 18.18 -7.97
C PHE A 28 -17.06 19.41 -7.08
N SER A 29 -18.20 20.09 -7.20
CA SER A 29 -18.65 21.11 -6.26
C SER A 29 -19.12 20.46 -4.94
N PRO A 30 -19.19 21.22 -3.83
CA PRO A 30 -19.75 20.72 -2.57
C PRO A 30 -21.15 20.10 -2.73
N ASP A 31 -22.01 20.69 -3.56
CA ASP A 31 -23.37 20.18 -3.82
C ASP A 31 -23.36 18.84 -4.58
N GLN A 32 -22.40 18.64 -5.48
CA GLN A 32 -22.22 17.35 -6.15
C GLN A 32 -21.72 16.27 -5.19
N VAL A 33 -20.86 16.62 -4.23
CA VAL A 33 -20.42 15.68 -3.19
C VAL A 33 -21.57 15.35 -2.24
N GLU A 34 -22.40 16.34 -1.88
CA GLU A 34 -23.63 16.14 -1.11
C GLU A 34 -24.56 15.13 -1.81
N GLN A 35 -24.79 15.28 -3.11
CA GLN A 35 -25.60 14.33 -3.89
C GLN A 35 -25.00 12.91 -3.88
N VAL A 36 -23.68 12.77 -3.99
CA VAL A 36 -23.00 11.45 -3.88
C VAL A 36 -23.24 10.82 -2.52
N VAL A 37 -23.11 11.58 -1.44
CA VAL A 37 -23.31 11.09 -0.06
C VAL A 37 -24.77 10.68 0.16
N GLN A 38 -25.72 11.48 -0.32
CA GLN A 38 -27.15 11.15 -0.27
C GLN A 38 -27.46 9.87 -1.06
N ALA A 39 -27.03 9.79 -2.32
CA ALA A 39 -27.29 8.65 -3.19
C ALA A 39 -26.64 7.34 -2.71
N SER A 40 -25.56 7.45 -1.93
CA SER A 40 -24.87 6.27 -1.38
C SER A 40 -25.58 5.67 -0.18
N GLY A 41 -26.48 6.40 0.50
CA GLY A 41 -27.16 5.91 1.70
C GLY A 41 -27.94 4.61 1.48
N ASP A 42 -28.45 4.41 0.27
CA ASP A 42 -29.30 3.26 -0.10
C ASP A 42 -28.52 2.14 -0.81
N GLN A 43 -27.22 2.31 -1.04
CA GLN A 43 -26.39 1.35 -1.75
C GLN A 43 -25.57 0.51 -0.77
N PRO A 44 -25.43 -0.81 -1.01
CA PRO A 44 -24.50 -1.61 -0.23
C PRO A 44 -23.08 -1.12 -0.50
N CYS A 45 -22.30 -0.97 0.57
CA CYS A 45 -20.90 -0.66 0.40
C CYS A 45 -20.19 -1.81 -0.33
N PRO A 46 -19.34 -1.54 -1.35
CA PRO A 46 -18.57 -2.57 -2.03
C PRO A 46 -17.46 -3.07 -1.11
N LEU A 47 -17.81 -3.82 -0.08
CA LEU A 47 -16.88 -4.69 0.60
C LEU A 47 -16.74 -5.91 -0.30
N ASP A 48 -15.58 -6.06 -0.93
CA ASP A 48 -15.17 -7.35 -1.47
C ASP A 48 -15.19 -8.34 -0.30
N ASP A 49 -15.92 -9.45 -0.41
CA ASP A 49 -16.10 -10.48 0.61
C ASP A 49 -15.23 -11.72 0.34
N ARG A 50 -14.38 -11.69 -0.69
CA ARG A 50 -13.50 -12.82 -1.02
C ARG A 50 -12.56 -13.14 0.13
N ALA A 51 -12.63 -14.39 0.60
CA ALA A 51 -11.69 -14.94 1.55
C ALA A 51 -10.25 -14.82 1.01
N LEU A 52 -9.33 -14.40 1.87
CA LEU A 52 -7.92 -14.48 1.49
C LEU A 52 -7.46 -15.92 1.50
N PRO A 53 -6.50 -16.25 0.62
CA PRO A 53 -5.85 -17.53 0.71
C PRO A 53 -5.01 -17.63 1.99
N ASP A 54 -4.94 -18.83 2.56
CA ASP A 54 -3.98 -19.17 3.59
C ASP A 54 -2.56 -18.97 3.04
N VAL A 55 -1.74 -18.16 3.72
CA VAL A 55 -0.38 -17.83 3.28
C VAL A 55 0.66 -18.22 4.33
N SER A 56 1.59 -19.08 3.93
CA SER A 56 2.73 -19.52 4.75
C SER A 56 4.02 -19.44 3.96
N ALA A 57 5.15 -19.55 4.65
CA ALA A 57 6.46 -19.64 4.05
C ALA A 57 7.09 -20.99 4.37
N ILE A 58 7.72 -21.59 3.36
CA ILE A 58 8.37 -22.91 3.44
C ILE A 58 9.84 -22.73 3.11
N LEU A 59 10.74 -23.19 3.99
CA LEU A 59 12.18 -23.19 3.71
C LEU A 59 12.50 -24.26 2.67
N ALA A 60 13.36 -23.94 1.71
CA ALA A 60 13.88 -24.88 0.72
C ALA A 60 15.39 -25.11 0.86
N ASP A 61 15.89 -26.10 0.13
CA ASP A 61 17.31 -26.45 0.02
C ASP A 61 18.19 -25.33 -0.59
N ASP A 62 17.59 -24.36 -1.30
CA ASP A 62 18.27 -23.16 -1.79
C ASP A 62 18.55 -22.12 -0.70
N GLY A 63 18.23 -22.44 0.57
CA GLY A 63 18.42 -21.58 1.73
C GLY A 63 17.45 -20.40 1.78
N ARG A 64 16.42 -20.39 0.94
CA ARG A 64 15.41 -19.33 0.89
C ARG A 64 14.03 -19.86 1.26
N TYR A 65 13.19 -18.96 1.73
CA TYR A 65 11.80 -19.25 1.97
C TYR A 65 10.97 -19.00 0.71
N HIS A 66 10.02 -19.89 0.45
CA HIS A 66 9.10 -19.85 -0.68
C HIS A 66 7.69 -19.62 -0.18
N LEU A 67 6.98 -18.67 -0.80
CA LEU A 67 5.60 -18.35 -0.43
C LEU A 67 4.69 -19.51 -0.83
N ALA A 68 3.86 -19.98 0.09
CA ALA A 68 2.82 -20.96 -0.15
C ALA A 68 1.45 -20.33 0.05
N THR A 69 0.57 -20.49 -0.93
CA THR A 69 -0.79 -19.97 -0.97
C THR A 69 -1.75 -21.15 -1.06
N ASN A 70 -2.65 -21.33 -0.09
CA ASN A 70 -3.53 -22.50 0.04
C ASN A 70 -2.76 -23.82 -0.06
N GLY A 71 -1.61 -23.88 0.63
CA GLY A 71 -0.74 -25.05 0.64
C GLY A 71 0.13 -25.23 -0.62
N LYS A 72 -0.05 -24.43 -1.67
CA LYS A 72 0.71 -24.54 -2.93
C LYS A 72 1.78 -23.45 -3.02
N PRO A 73 3.04 -23.80 -3.32
CA PRO A 73 4.08 -22.81 -3.51
C PRO A 73 3.77 -21.92 -4.72
N ALA A 74 3.82 -20.60 -4.51
CA ALA A 74 3.51 -19.60 -5.52
C ALA A 74 4.54 -19.62 -6.66
N CYS A 75 5.79 -20.03 -6.39
CA CYS A 75 6.85 -20.15 -7.39
C CYS A 75 6.66 -21.32 -8.37
N ALA A 76 5.73 -22.24 -8.09
CA ALA A 76 5.51 -23.44 -8.87
C ALA A 76 4.82 -23.18 -10.23
N GLY A 77 4.14 -22.05 -10.39
CA GLY A 77 3.26 -21.80 -11.54
C GLY A 77 1.97 -22.63 -11.49
N THR A 78 1.22 -22.63 -12.59
CA THR A 78 -0.17 -23.15 -12.62
C THR A 78 -0.30 -24.66 -12.86
N LYS A 79 0.74 -25.33 -13.37
CA LYS A 79 0.69 -26.74 -13.81
C LYS A 79 1.43 -27.70 -12.89
N VAL A 80 1.15 -27.68 -11.59
CA VAL A 80 1.93 -28.49 -10.63
C VAL A 80 1.07 -29.44 -9.80
N ARG A 81 1.55 -30.68 -9.64
CA ARG A 81 0.89 -31.72 -8.85
C ARG A 81 0.99 -31.40 -7.36
N ARG A 82 -0.06 -31.72 -6.59
CA ARG A 82 -0.09 -31.53 -5.13
C ARG A 82 1.03 -32.26 -4.37
N SER A 83 1.51 -33.39 -4.89
CA SER A 83 2.58 -34.20 -4.27
C SER A 83 3.99 -33.78 -4.68
N GLN A 84 4.14 -32.89 -5.66
CA GLN A 84 5.44 -32.44 -6.12
C GLN A 84 6.11 -31.60 -5.05
N ARG A 85 7.40 -31.86 -4.78
CA ARG A 85 8.22 -31.08 -3.83
C ARG A 85 9.39 -30.35 -4.48
N SER A 86 9.76 -30.77 -5.69
CA SER A 86 10.85 -30.18 -6.45
C SER A 86 10.29 -29.23 -7.51
N TYR A 87 10.75 -27.98 -7.55
CA TYR A 87 10.24 -26.94 -8.44
C TYR A 87 11.38 -26.32 -9.25
N ARG A 88 11.17 -26.19 -10.56
CA ARG A 88 12.13 -25.56 -11.44
C ARG A 88 11.97 -24.04 -11.38
N HIS A 89 13.05 -23.36 -11.07
CA HIS A 89 13.15 -21.92 -11.14
C HIS A 89 13.98 -21.49 -12.33
N THR A 90 13.63 -20.33 -12.86
CA THR A 90 14.40 -19.64 -13.89
C THR A 90 14.48 -18.17 -13.55
N MET A 91 15.67 -17.58 -13.62
CA MET A 91 15.87 -16.17 -13.40
C MET A 91 16.78 -15.63 -14.49
N THR A 92 16.41 -14.47 -15.03
CA THR A 92 17.29 -13.68 -15.88
C THR A 92 17.81 -12.52 -15.05
N CYS A 93 19.13 -12.45 -14.89
CA CYS A 93 19.78 -11.28 -14.30
C CYS A 93 20.34 -10.44 -15.42
N HIS A 94 20.04 -9.15 -15.38
CA HIS A 94 20.59 -8.17 -16.31
C HIS A 94 21.51 -7.21 -15.54
N TRP A 95 22.59 -6.80 -16.18
CA TRP A 95 23.48 -5.76 -15.67
C TRP A 95 24.04 -4.93 -16.81
N TRP A 96 24.59 -3.77 -16.49
CA TRP A 96 25.35 -2.95 -17.42
C TRP A 96 26.64 -2.48 -16.75
N LEU A 97 27.58 -1.97 -17.53
CA LEU A 97 28.79 -1.33 -17.02
C LEU A 97 28.60 0.18 -17.02
N GLN A 98 28.96 0.82 -15.91
CA GLN A 98 29.05 2.27 -15.81
C GLN A 98 30.40 2.58 -15.16
N ASP A 99 31.29 3.26 -15.89
CA ASP A 99 32.66 3.57 -15.46
C ASP A 99 33.44 2.31 -15.02
N GLY A 100 33.27 1.20 -15.75
CA GLY A 100 33.89 -0.10 -15.43
C GLY A 100 33.24 -0.86 -14.26
N VAL A 101 32.21 -0.29 -13.62
CA VAL A 101 31.51 -0.90 -12.48
C VAL A 101 30.23 -1.58 -12.94
N ARG A 102 30.02 -2.83 -12.50
CA ARG A 102 28.78 -3.57 -12.74
C ARG A 102 27.61 -2.94 -11.98
N ARG A 103 26.55 -2.58 -12.70
CA ARG A 103 25.31 -2.01 -12.17
C ARG A 103 24.12 -2.93 -12.44
N PHE A 104 23.18 -2.96 -11.49
CA PHE A 104 21.94 -3.74 -11.56
C PHE A 104 20.76 -2.81 -11.33
N GLY A 105 19.62 -3.05 -12.00
CA GLY A 105 18.40 -2.28 -11.77
C GLY A 105 17.46 -2.26 -12.97
N ASN A 106 16.33 -1.59 -12.79
CA ASN A 106 15.27 -1.48 -13.80
C ASN A 106 15.42 -0.24 -14.71
N SER A 107 16.38 0.63 -14.43
CA SER A 107 16.59 1.89 -15.13
C SER A 107 18.04 1.98 -15.58
N MET A 108 18.29 1.48 -16.79
CA MET A 108 19.58 1.51 -17.46
C MET A 108 19.68 2.79 -18.31
N PRO A 109 20.87 3.44 -18.43
CA PRO A 109 21.10 4.49 -19.41
C PRO A 109 20.79 3.99 -20.83
N MET A 110 20.26 4.85 -21.70
CA MET A 110 19.86 4.42 -23.05
C MET A 110 21.02 3.91 -23.91
N ASP A 111 22.22 4.38 -23.60
CA ASP A 111 23.48 4.12 -24.30
C ASP A 111 24.34 3.02 -23.63
N ALA A 112 23.91 2.49 -22.48
CA ALA A 112 24.67 1.47 -21.79
C ALA A 112 24.50 0.10 -22.46
N GLU A 113 25.62 -0.62 -22.63
CA GLU A 113 25.60 -2.01 -23.08
C GLU A 113 24.98 -2.90 -22.00
N ARG A 114 23.94 -3.66 -22.40
CA ARG A 114 23.23 -4.59 -21.53
C ARG A 114 23.83 -5.98 -21.64
N PHE A 115 24.19 -6.53 -20.50
CA PHE A 115 24.59 -7.91 -20.34
C PHE A 115 23.49 -8.69 -19.63
N GLU A 116 23.42 -9.98 -19.91
CA GLU A 116 22.45 -10.86 -19.28
C GLU A 116 23.03 -12.25 -19.00
N ILE A 117 22.49 -12.89 -17.97
CA ILE A 117 22.70 -14.30 -17.69
C ILE A 117 21.37 -14.94 -17.38
N HIS A 118 21.16 -16.10 -17.98
CA HIS A 118 20.03 -16.97 -17.74
C HIS A 118 20.48 -18.10 -16.82
N THR A 119 19.83 -18.23 -15.67
CA THR A 119 20.08 -19.32 -14.74
C THR A 119 18.81 -20.10 -14.46
N ALA A 120 18.95 -21.42 -14.33
CA ALA A 120 17.88 -22.31 -13.94
C ALA A 120 18.39 -23.24 -12.85
N TRP A 121 17.57 -23.47 -11.84
CA TRP A 121 17.87 -24.40 -10.75
C TRP A 121 16.59 -25.10 -10.31
N VAL A 122 16.75 -26.20 -9.59
CA VAL A 122 15.65 -26.91 -8.95
C VAL A 122 15.74 -26.62 -7.46
N VAL A 123 14.59 -26.39 -6.83
CA VAL A 123 14.49 -26.26 -5.37
C VAL A 123 13.65 -27.40 -4.83
N GLU A 124 14.03 -27.92 -3.68
CA GLU A 124 13.24 -28.87 -2.91
C GLU A 124 12.66 -28.20 -1.66
N LEU A 125 11.33 -28.18 -1.56
CA LEU A 125 10.66 -27.59 -0.41
C LEU A 125 10.67 -28.54 0.79
N GLY A 126 11.00 -27.98 1.95
CA GLY A 126 10.82 -28.64 3.24
C GLY A 126 9.35 -28.81 3.63
N THR A 127 9.13 -29.25 4.86
CA THR A 127 7.79 -29.48 5.43
C THR A 127 7.38 -28.40 6.44
N GLU A 128 8.36 -27.75 7.06
CA GLU A 128 8.13 -26.72 8.06
C GLU A 128 7.51 -25.47 7.44
N ARG A 129 6.51 -24.91 8.13
CA ARG A 129 5.79 -23.72 7.72
C ARG A 129 5.88 -22.67 8.81
N ILE A 130 6.23 -21.47 8.41
CA ILE A 130 6.20 -20.30 9.27
C ILE A 130 5.29 -19.22 8.67
N PRO A 131 4.80 -18.27 9.48
CA PRO A 131 4.03 -17.13 8.97
C PRO A 131 4.82 -16.38 7.91
N ALA A 132 4.28 -16.21 6.70
CA ALA A 132 5.05 -15.61 5.60
C ALA A 132 5.52 -14.16 5.89
N GLY A 133 4.82 -13.44 6.77
CA GLY A 133 5.20 -12.10 7.23
C GLY A 133 6.48 -12.07 8.09
N SER A 134 6.85 -13.17 8.75
CA SER A 134 8.06 -13.22 9.60
C SER A 134 9.36 -13.33 8.81
N VAL A 135 9.29 -13.65 7.51
CA VAL A 135 10.46 -13.82 6.66
C VAL A 135 10.99 -12.47 6.17
N ALA A 136 12.26 -12.17 6.48
CA ALA A 136 12.94 -10.97 5.99
C ALA A 136 13.05 -10.94 4.46
N PRO A 137 12.91 -9.78 3.79
CA PRO A 137 12.90 -9.71 2.33
C PRO A 137 14.08 -10.37 1.63
N HIS A 138 15.28 -10.29 2.20
CA HIS A 138 16.51 -10.89 1.64
C HIS A 138 16.57 -12.42 1.74
N LEU A 139 15.72 -13.04 2.58
CA LEU A 139 15.60 -14.50 2.73
C LEU A 139 14.48 -15.08 1.85
N ARG A 140 13.75 -14.25 1.11
CA ARG A 140 12.63 -14.69 0.27
C ARG A 140 13.11 -15.19 -1.09
N CYS A 141 12.37 -16.14 -1.64
CA CYS A 141 12.50 -16.58 -3.03
C CYS A 141 12.46 -15.36 -3.99
N PRO A 142 13.42 -15.24 -4.93
CA PRO A 142 13.56 -14.05 -5.78
C PRO A 142 12.60 -14.04 -6.98
N LEU A 143 11.87 -15.14 -7.22
CA LEU A 143 10.91 -15.24 -8.30
C LEU A 143 9.78 -14.22 -8.16
N PRO A 144 9.02 -13.91 -9.25
CA PRO A 144 8.01 -12.84 -9.29
C PRO A 144 6.75 -13.09 -8.44
N VAL A 145 6.91 -13.80 -7.33
CA VAL A 145 5.97 -13.88 -6.21
C VAL A 145 6.33 -12.90 -5.10
N SER A 146 7.45 -12.18 -5.20
CA SER A 146 7.92 -11.18 -4.22
C SER A 146 6.84 -10.14 -3.85
N LEU A 147 6.01 -9.74 -4.82
CA LEU A 147 4.89 -8.82 -4.63
C LEU A 147 3.68 -9.47 -3.89
N MET A 148 3.60 -10.80 -3.87
CA MET A 148 2.54 -11.54 -3.17
C MET A 148 2.88 -11.84 -1.72
N TRP A 149 4.13 -11.66 -1.31
CA TRP A 149 4.50 -11.88 0.09
C TRP A 149 3.82 -10.88 1.01
N PRO A 150 3.36 -11.32 2.19
CA PRO A 150 2.95 -10.40 3.24
C PRO A 150 4.09 -9.42 3.60
N ARG A 151 3.69 -8.26 4.12
CA ARG A 151 4.64 -7.24 4.59
C ARG A 151 5.45 -7.80 5.75
N TYR A 152 6.74 -7.49 5.76
CA TYR A 152 7.67 -7.99 6.76
C TYR A 152 7.32 -7.49 8.17
N LEU A 153 7.33 -8.40 9.15
CA LEU A 153 6.95 -8.15 10.55
C LEU A 153 8.14 -7.98 11.49
N GLY A 154 9.38 -8.19 11.04
CA GLY A 154 10.52 -8.43 11.95
C GLY A 154 11.18 -7.21 12.58
N GLY A 155 10.39 -6.31 13.21
CA GLY A 155 10.77 -5.35 14.27
C GLY A 155 11.91 -4.34 14.03
N ASP A 156 12.64 -4.47 12.93
CA ASP A 156 13.83 -3.74 12.55
C ASP A 156 13.52 -2.29 12.09
N THR A 157 12.33 -2.06 11.54
CA THR A 157 11.86 -0.75 11.11
C THR A 157 10.82 -0.19 12.07
N PRO A 158 10.67 1.15 12.19
CA PRO A 158 9.60 1.74 12.99
C PRO A 158 8.21 1.24 12.60
N ILE A 159 7.98 1.03 11.30
CA ILE A 159 6.69 0.53 10.81
C ILE A 159 6.47 -0.96 11.13
N SER A 160 7.51 -1.81 11.11
CA SER A 160 7.38 -3.21 11.51
C SER A 160 7.15 -3.34 13.02
N ARG A 161 7.73 -2.46 13.85
CA ARG A 161 7.41 -2.39 15.29
C ARG A 161 5.96 -2.03 15.56
N ILE A 162 5.45 -0.99 14.91
CA ILE A 162 4.03 -0.61 15.03
C ILE A 162 3.13 -1.76 14.59
N ARG A 163 3.45 -2.40 13.47
CA ARG A 163 2.71 -3.57 12.98
C ARG A 163 2.68 -4.70 14.01
N GLY A 164 3.82 -5.03 14.62
CA GLY A 164 3.90 -6.03 15.69
C GLY A 164 3.03 -5.68 16.91
N GLN A 165 3.04 -4.41 17.34
CA GLN A 165 2.17 -3.94 18.43
C GLN A 165 0.68 -4.08 18.09
N LEU A 166 0.28 -3.68 16.88
CA LEU A 166 -1.11 -3.81 16.44
C LEU A 166 -1.55 -5.27 16.36
N ILE A 167 -0.68 -6.16 15.84
CA ILE A 167 -0.99 -7.59 15.75
C ILE A 167 -1.14 -8.21 17.14
N ALA A 168 -0.29 -7.82 18.10
CA ALA A 168 -0.36 -8.33 19.47
C ALA A 168 -1.68 -7.96 20.19
N VAL A 169 -2.29 -6.82 19.85
CA VAL A 169 -3.50 -6.32 20.52
C VAL A 169 -4.77 -6.68 19.74
N PHE A 170 -4.75 -6.58 18.41
CA PHE A 170 -5.94 -6.67 17.56
C PHE A 170 -5.92 -7.87 16.60
N GLY A 171 -4.84 -8.66 16.59
CA GLY A 171 -4.63 -9.74 15.64
C GLY A 171 -4.16 -9.26 14.26
N GLU A 172 -3.96 -10.22 13.36
CA GLU A 172 -3.42 -10.00 12.02
C GLU A 172 -4.49 -9.66 10.96
N ALA A 173 -5.76 -9.61 11.36
CA ALA A 173 -6.88 -9.35 10.49
C ALA A 173 -7.08 -7.85 10.21
N CYS A 174 -7.68 -7.57 9.06
CA CYS A 174 -8.09 -6.25 8.61
C CYS A 174 -9.27 -5.81 9.47
N ALA A 175 -9.14 -4.67 10.12
CA ALA A 175 -10.17 -4.13 11.01
C ALA A 175 -11.53 -3.84 10.33
N ILE A 176 -11.58 -3.81 8.99
CA ILE A 176 -12.80 -3.52 8.22
C ILE A 176 -13.46 -4.78 7.69
N CYS A 177 -12.69 -5.74 7.17
CA CYS A 177 -13.24 -6.89 6.44
C CYS A 177 -12.73 -8.26 6.93
N GLY A 178 -11.92 -8.32 7.99
CA GLY A 178 -11.40 -9.57 8.57
C GLY A 178 -10.30 -10.28 7.77
N ARG A 179 -10.04 -9.89 6.52
CA ARG A 179 -8.93 -10.41 5.70
C ARG A 179 -7.55 -10.13 6.31
N ALA A 180 -6.50 -10.91 6.00
CA ALA A 180 -5.14 -10.60 6.44
C ALA A 180 -4.71 -9.15 6.11
N ALA A 181 -4.28 -8.44 7.14
CA ALA A 181 -3.86 -7.06 7.03
C ALA A 181 -2.39 -6.94 6.65
N GLN A 182 -2.07 -5.88 5.92
CA GLN A 182 -0.74 -5.63 5.38
C GLN A 182 -0.24 -4.22 5.71
N TYR A 183 -1.18 -3.29 5.82
CA TYR A 183 -0.91 -1.86 5.96
C TYR A 183 -1.30 -1.39 7.34
N VAL A 184 -0.42 -0.59 7.94
CA VAL A 184 -0.74 0.22 9.11
C VAL A 184 -1.42 1.46 8.58
N ASP A 185 -2.73 1.54 8.78
CA ASP A 185 -3.52 2.68 8.39
C ASP A 185 -3.42 3.79 9.44
N HIS A 186 -3.44 5.03 8.99
CA HIS A 186 -3.32 6.20 9.85
C HIS A 186 -4.12 7.36 9.32
N ASP A 187 -4.56 8.20 10.24
CA ASP A 187 -5.20 9.46 9.92
C ASP A 187 -4.15 10.43 9.33
N HIS A 188 -4.40 10.90 8.11
CA HIS A 188 -3.45 11.73 7.38
C HIS A 188 -3.31 13.16 7.94
N ASP A 189 -4.22 13.61 8.79
CA ASP A 189 -4.21 14.96 9.36
C ASP A 189 -3.50 15.00 10.72
N SER A 190 -3.82 14.06 11.62
CA SER A 190 -3.22 13.93 12.96
C SER A 190 -1.97 13.05 12.99
N GLY A 191 -1.81 12.15 12.02
CA GLY A 191 -0.77 11.13 11.98
C GLY A 191 -0.99 9.97 12.95
N LEU A 192 -2.14 9.89 13.63
CA LEU A 192 -2.45 8.80 14.56
C LEU A 192 -2.79 7.52 13.79
N VAL A 193 -2.24 6.41 14.25
CA VAL A 193 -2.55 5.08 13.71
C VAL A 193 -4.00 4.73 14.04
N ARG A 194 -4.72 4.27 13.02
CA ARG A 194 -6.14 3.88 13.12
C ARG A 194 -6.30 2.37 13.27
N GLY A 195 -5.45 1.57 12.64
CA GLY A 195 -5.49 0.12 12.72
C GLY A 195 -4.71 -0.59 11.62
N MET A 196 -4.90 -1.90 11.52
CA MET A 196 -4.35 -2.75 10.47
C MET A 196 -5.40 -2.98 9.38
N LEU A 197 -5.06 -2.71 8.12
CA LEU A 197 -5.95 -2.89 6.96
C LEU A 197 -5.29 -3.75 5.86
N CYS A 198 -6.11 -4.45 5.08
CA CYS A 198 -5.67 -5.04 3.82
C CYS A 198 -5.49 -3.93 2.76
N GLU A 199 -4.83 -4.23 1.63
CA GLU A 199 -4.57 -3.25 0.57
C GLU A 199 -5.84 -2.55 0.09
N TYR A 200 -6.86 -3.33 -0.28
CA TYR A 200 -8.13 -2.82 -0.78
C TYR A 200 -8.78 -1.86 0.21
N CYS A 201 -8.90 -2.26 1.48
CA CYS A 201 -9.52 -1.42 2.50
C CYS A 201 -8.69 -0.17 2.76
N ASN A 202 -7.36 -0.28 2.81
CA ASN A 202 -6.45 0.85 3.05
C ASN A 202 -6.54 1.92 1.95
N VAL A 203 -6.68 1.53 0.68
CA VAL A 203 -6.82 2.50 -0.43
C VAL A 203 -8.24 3.06 -0.56
N SER A 204 -9.26 2.31 -0.11
CA SER A 204 -10.68 2.66 -0.28
C SER A 204 -11.29 3.39 0.91
N VAL A 205 -10.78 3.21 2.13
CA VAL A 205 -11.42 3.70 3.37
C VAL A 205 -11.70 5.20 3.35
N GLU A 206 -10.79 5.98 2.80
CA GLU A 206 -10.89 7.43 2.69
C GLU A 206 -11.92 7.92 1.65
N TRP A 207 -12.38 7.03 0.76
CA TRP A 207 -13.30 7.37 -0.32
C TRP A 207 -14.76 7.02 0.00
N CYS A 208 -15.03 6.33 1.11
CA CYS A 208 -16.36 5.86 1.41
C CYS A 208 -17.32 7.03 1.70
N PRO A 209 -18.40 7.21 0.91
CA PRO A 209 -19.37 8.29 1.10
C PRO A 209 -20.53 7.94 2.05
N HIS A 210 -20.69 6.67 2.45
CA HIS A 210 -21.85 6.20 3.24
C HIS A 210 -21.94 6.88 4.61
N LEU A 211 -23.12 7.40 4.98
CA LEU A 211 -23.31 8.06 6.27
C LEU A 211 -23.21 7.09 7.46
N THR A 212 -23.88 5.94 7.35
CA THR A 212 -24.07 4.95 8.42
C THR A 212 -24.15 3.54 7.85
N GLY A 213 -24.03 2.50 8.68
CA GLY A 213 -24.28 1.11 8.28
C GLY A 213 -23.20 0.53 7.34
N CYS A 214 -21.98 1.06 7.41
CA CYS A 214 -20.89 0.68 6.54
C CYS A 214 -19.61 0.51 7.36
N ALA A 215 -18.95 -0.64 7.23
CA ALA A 215 -17.73 -0.96 7.98
C ALA A 215 -16.60 0.07 7.81
N PHE A 216 -16.50 0.74 6.66
CA PHE A 216 -15.55 1.84 6.48
C PHE A 216 -15.91 3.07 7.34
N GLY A 217 -17.21 3.41 7.39
CA GLY A 217 -17.71 4.50 8.22
C GLY A 217 -17.50 4.22 9.70
N ASP A 218 -17.84 3.00 10.13
CA ASP A 218 -17.68 2.54 11.52
C ASP A 218 -16.20 2.57 11.94
N TYR A 219 -15.32 2.07 11.08
CA TYR A 219 -13.87 2.13 11.29
C TYR A 219 -13.33 3.55 11.42
N LEU A 220 -13.81 4.49 10.58
CA LEU A 220 -13.39 5.89 10.65
C LEU A 220 -13.95 6.62 11.87
N ALA A 221 -15.16 6.26 12.30
CA ALA A 221 -15.81 6.87 13.47
C ALA A 221 -15.20 6.37 14.78
N SER A 222 -14.80 5.09 14.84
CA SER A 222 -14.21 4.47 16.01
C SER A 222 -13.01 3.57 15.65
N PRO A 223 -11.85 4.17 15.30
CA PRO A 223 -10.68 3.40 14.89
C PRO A 223 -10.14 2.53 16.02
N PRO A 224 -9.85 1.23 15.80
CA PRO A 224 -9.48 0.30 16.87
C PRO A 224 -8.19 0.70 17.60
N ALA A 225 -7.21 1.26 16.89
CA ALA A 225 -5.93 1.64 17.48
C ALA A 225 -5.92 3.05 18.11
N HIS A 226 -7.05 3.75 18.14
CA HIS A 226 -7.11 5.13 18.65
C HIS A 226 -6.63 5.22 20.11
N SER A 227 -7.00 4.25 20.94
CA SER A 227 -6.61 4.17 22.35
C SER A 227 -5.11 3.95 22.57
N LEU A 228 -4.38 3.44 21.58
CA LEU A 228 -2.94 3.23 21.68
C LEU A 228 -2.13 4.52 21.47
N ALA A 229 -2.75 5.57 20.93
CA ALA A 229 -2.12 6.86 20.65
C ALA A 229 -0.79 6.78 19.86
N ILE A 230 -0.60 5.71 19.07
CA ILE A 230 0.62 5.49 18.27
C ILE A 230 0.63 6.48 17.10
N ARG A 231 1.77 7.13 16.87
CA ARG A 231 1.98 7.98 15.69
C ARG A 231 2.64 7.21 14.56
N TYR A 232 2.10 7.36 13.35
CA TYR A 232 2.68 6.77 12.16
C TYR A 232 4.08 7.39 11.89
N PRO A 233 5.10 6.59 11.52
CA PRO A 233 6.45 7.10 11.29
C PRO A 233 6.46 7.96 10.04
N ASN A 234 6.43 9.28 10.24
CA ASN A 234 6.39 10.25 9.16
C ASN A 234 7.65 10.13 8.29
N ARG A 235 7.55 9.58 7.07
CA ARG A 235 8.51 9.91 6.01
C ARG A 235 8.05 11.18 5.32
N GLY A 236 8.31 12.32 5.95
CA GLY A 236 8.45 13.60 5.24
C GLY A 236 7.21 14.17 4.55
N ARG A 237 6.05 14.24 5.20
CA ARG A 237 5.14 15.36 4.94
C ARG A 237 5.04 16.19 6.22
N ARG A 238 5.86 17.25 6.29
CA ARG A 238 5.39 18.52 6.88
C ARG A 238 3.95 18.68 6.39
N ARG A 239 3.01 19.05 7.28
CA ARG A 239 1.66 19.48 6.88
C ARG A 239 1.79 20.15 5.52
N LEU A 240 1.18 19.58 4.47
CA LEU A 240 1.16 20.26 3.20
C LEU A 240 0.62 21.64 3.53
N ALA A 241 1.44 22.68 3.34
CA ALA A 241 0.94 24.03 3.44
C ALA A 241 -0.32 24.08 2.55
N PRO A 242 -1.38 24.80 2.96
CA PRO A 242 -2.58 24.93 2.15
C PRO A 242 -2.17 25.21 0.70
N LEU A 243 -2.80 24.50 -0.23
CA LEU A 243 -2.44 24.60 -1.66
C LEU A 243 -2.41 26.08 -2.04
N PRO A 244 -1.32 26.58 -2.67
CA PRO A 244 -1.25 27.97 -3.07
C PRO A 244 -2.45 28.29 -3.97
N SER A 245 -3.07 29.44 -3.74
CA SER A 245 -4.21 29.93 -4.52
C SER A 245 -3.84 29.99 -6.02
N PRO A 246 -4.83 30.01 -6.93
CA PRO A 246 -4.56 30.18 -8.37
C PRO A 246 -3.62 31.37 -8.66
N ALA A 247 -3.78 32.49 -7.95
CA ALA A 247 -2.93 33.68 -8.06
C ALA A 247 -1.49 33.40 -7.60
N GLN A 248 -1.30 32.70 -6.48
CA GLN A 248 0.04 32.32 -5.98
C GLN A 248 0.74 31.34 -6.92
N ARG A 249 0.00 30.45 -7.59
CA ARG A 249 0.56 29.54 -8.61
C ARG A 249 0.99 30.28 -9.87
N MET A 250 0.22 31.27 -10.32
CA MET A 250 0.58 32.10 -11.47
C MET A 250 1.82 32.95 -11.18
N ALA A 251 1.90 33.59 -10.00
CA ALA A 251 3.07 34.36 -9.58
C ALA A 251 4.34 33.50 -9.56
N ARG A 252 4.26 32.31 -8.94
CA ARG A 252 5.39 31.39 -8.87
C ARG A 252 5.83 30.86 -10.24
N ARG A 253 4.88 30.68 -11.17
CA ARG A 253 5.20 30.30 -12.56
C ARG A 253 5.92 31.43 -13.29
N ALA A 254 5.48 32.67 -13.13
CA ALA A 254 6.13 33.85 -13.70
C ALA A 254 7.56 34.03 -13.16
N GLU A 255 7.78 33.83 -11.85
CA GLU A 255 9.12 33.86 -11.24
C GLU A 255 10.06 32.80 -11.82
N ILE A 256 9.57 31.58 -12.04
CA ILE A 256 10.35 30.49 -12.65
C ILE A 256 10.67 30.79 -14.11
N GLU A 257 9.70 31.29 -14.87
CA GLU A 257 9.90 31.68 -16.28
C GLU A 257 10.92 32.82 -16.39
N GLU A 258 10.89 33.80 -15.49
CA GLU A 258 11.83 34.91 -15.47
C GLU A 258 13.24 34.49 -15.04
N ALA A 259 13.36 33.62 -14.04
CA ALA A 259 14.63 33.02 -13.65
C ALA A 259 15.23 32.19 -14.80
N ALA A 260 14.38 31.44 -15.53
CA ALA A 260 14.80 30.65 -16.68
C ALA A 260 15.20 31.52 -17.88
N LYS A 261 14.66 32.73 -18.04
CA LYS A 261 15.10 33.70 -19.05
C LYS A 261 16.46 34.31 -18.69
N ARG A 262 16.66 34.71 -17.43
CA ARG A 262 17.95 35.24 -16.93
C ARG A 262 19.07 34.23 -17.10
N ALA A 263 18.81 32.96 -16.83
CA ALA A 263 19.78 31.88 -17.01
C ALA A 263 20.14 31.59 -18.48
N ARG A 264 19.36 32.10 -19.45
CA ARG A 264 19.60 31.91 -20.90
C ARG A 264 20.22 33.14 -21.57
N GLN A 265 20.43 34.24 -20.86
CA GLN A 265 21.18 35.36 -21.40
C GLN A 265 22.68 35.01 -21.34
N PRO A 266 23.41 35.05 -22.47
CA PRO A 266 24.86 34.89 -22.43
C PRO A 266 25.49 36.06 -21.67
N LEU A 267 26.60 35.77 -20.98
CA LEU A 267 27.42 36.76 -20.26
C LEU A 267 27.88 37.90 -21.18
#